data_AF-A0A2E5UI42-F1
#
_entry.id   AF-A0A2E5UI42-F1
#
_cell.length_a   1.000
_cell.length_b   1.000
_cell.length_c   1.000
_cell.angle_alpha   90.00
_cell.angle_beta   90.00
_cell.angle_gamma   90.00
#
_symmetry.space_group_name_H-M   'P 1'
#
loop_
_entity.id
_entity.type
_entity.pdbx_description
1 polymer ?
#
loop_
_entity_poly.entity_id
_entity_poly.type
_entity_poly.pdbx_seq_one_letter_code
_entity_poly.pdbx_strand_id
1 'polypeptide(L)'
;MKKQIFTIPALTISALIVMGTLEAGTKNQTRGDDEPLRGPDVVGWYVGGYGDGFDMTLYGQEDGVMGFAFGTTSCNFGDAEAEWYGGTNRVPVIAQTAYRLKDGVFEQIGTAWLKHSFCAVSEPGCGDCQSTPCSTLGIGCADTYWAGLNADAIAPRSAINAHTGYYDYPFTISPTGSSGMRGKLHLKTEDIDPSLNPDAEYFVECQYVTPDDAEWGNQDNNCSYKWMKFTDSLYPVGLSSTQVEDSAMHGWKFFDNDVDLRPLRVPDEGLLEVGVRVHDLGNGTWKYVYAIHNMNSDRSIQSFEVPVGDCVTVTDINFNDIDYGSGEVIDGTDWDMSHSEGAVKWSTVSYDTNEWANAIRWGSTFTFWFTADQGPSDGELKLGIFKPGDVNELMHLADVPDCPSECVGDVNDDNFVDVADLLEVIAYWGTDNEGADVNTDGTVDVIDLLEVIGDWGCN
;
A
#
# COMPACT_ATOMS: atom_id res chain seq x y z
N MET A 1 56.81 18.67 23.85
CA MET A 1 55.52 19.24 23.40
C MET A 1 55.48 19.26 21.88
N LYS A 2 54.87 18.25 21.26
CA LYS A 2 54.31 18.30 19.90
C LYS A 2 53.15 17.29 19.89
N LYS A 3 51.92 17.80 19.88
CA LYS A 3 50.68 17.02 19.76
C LYS A 3 50.67 16.36 18.37
N GLN A 4 50.58 15.03 18.32
CA GLN A 4 50.14 14.34 17.11
C GLN A 4 48.63 14.49 17.02
N ILE A 5 48.19 15.19 15.98
CA ILE A 5 46.79 15.29 15.56
C ILE A 5 46.56 14.07 14.67
N PHE A 6 45.72 13.14 15.13
CA PHE A 6 45.17 12.10 14.26
C PHE A 6 44.02 12.71 13.47
N THR A 7 44.24 12.90 12.17
CA THR A 7 43.17 13.17 11.20
C THR A 7 42.49 11.84 10.88
N ILE A 8 41.23 11.69 11.30
CA ILE A 8 40.34 10.62 10.86
C ILE A 8 39.83 11.02 9.46
N PRO A 9 40.00 10.20 8.40
CA PRO A 9 39.41 10.52 7.12
C PRO A 9 37.89 10.32 7.22
N ALA A 10 37.13 11.34 6.83
CA ALA A 10 35.69 11.23 6.64
C ALA A 10 35.43 10.20 5.54
N LEU A 11 34.77 9.10 5.90
CA LEU A 11 34.25 8.13 4.94
C LEU A 11 32.99 8.76 4.34
N THR A 12 33.12 9.37 3.16
CA THR A 12 31.95 9.69 2.33
C THR A 12 31.43 8.38 1.77
N ILE A 13 30.32 7.88 2.34
CA ILE A 13 29.53 6.81 1.75
C ILE A 13 28.84 7.44 0.52
N SER A 14 29.47 7.32 -0.63
CA SER A 14 28.82 7.60 -1.90
C SER A 14 27.91 6.40 -2.20
N ALA A 15 26.62 6.51 -1.86
CA ALA A 15 25.62 5.56 -2.33
C ALA A 15 25.60 5.61 -3.85
N LEU A 16 26.16 4.58 -4.49
CA LEU A 16 26.08 4.40 -5.92
C LEU A 16 24.65 3.88 -6.21
N ILE A 17 23.72 4.80 -6.44
CA ILE A 17 22.39 4.46 -6.93
C ILE A 17 22.59 3.90 -8.34
N VAL A 18 22.56 2.57 -8.46
CA VAL A 18 22.40 1.92 -9.75
C VAL A 18 20.96 2.21 -10.17
N MET A 19 20.78 3.24 -11.01
CA MET A 19 19.53 3.45 -11.73
C MET A 19 19.36 2.28 -12.70
N GLY A 20 18.76 1.19 -12.21
CA GLY A 20 18.22 0.16 -13.07
C GLY A 20 17.05 0.76 -13.83
N THR A 21 17.21 1.00 -15.13
CA THR A 21 16.05 1.13 -16.02
C THR A 21 15.40 -0.24 -16.09
N LEU A 22 14.43 -0.51 -15.21
CA LEU A 22 13.46 -1.56 -15.46
C LEU A 22 12.59 -1.02 -16.61
N GLU A 23 12.83 -1.53 -17.82
CA GLU A 23 11.89 -1.37 -18.92
C GLU A 23 10.57 -2.00 -18.48
N ALA A 24 9.46 -1.27 -18.66
CA ALA A 24 8.12 -1.81 -18.45
C ALA A 24 8.00 -3.14 -19.22
N GLY A 25 7.69 -4.21 -18.52
CA GLY A 25 7.57 -5.53 -19.12
C GLY A 25 6.51 -5.51 -20.21
N THR A 26 6.90 -5.79 -21.45
CA THR A 26 5.95 -5.96 -22.56
C THR A 26 5.23 -7.30 -22.36
N LYS A 27 4.03 -7.32 -21.75
CA LYS A 27 3.16 -8.50 -21.93
C LYS A 27 2.86 -8.60 -23.43
N ASN A 28 3.00 -9.80 -23.95
CA ASN A 28 2.92 -10.08 -25.38
C ASN A 28 1.51 -9.72 -25.89
N GLN A 29 1.39 -8.74 -26.77
CA GLN A 29 0.10 -8.28 -27.32
C GLN A 29 -0.52 -9.29 -28.32
N THR A 30 0.22 -10.34 -28.69
CA THR A 30 -0.25 -11.34 -29.66
C THR A 30 -1.14 -12.38 -28.99
N ARG A 31 -2.46 -12.19 -29.08
CA ARG A 31 -3.46 -13.24 -28.83
C ARG A 31 -3.39 -14.28 -29.94
N GLY A 32 -3.31 -15.57 -29.60
CA GLY A 32 -3.51 -16.65 -30.57
C GLY A 32 -4.99 -16.76 -30.95
N ASP A 33 -5.29 -17.12 -32.21
CA ASP A 33 -6.67 -17.14 -32.75
C ASP A 33 -7.68 -17.96 -31.93
N ASP A 34 -7.20 -18.89 -31.09
CA ASP A 34 -8.02 -19.82 -30.28
C ASP A 34 -8.18 -19.42 -28.79
N GLU A 35 -7.50 -18.36 -28.31
CA GLU A 35 -7.66 -17.88 -26.92
C GLU A 35 -8.94 -17.05 -26.76
N PRO A 36 -9.63 -17.05 -25.61
CA PRO A 36 -10.76 -16.15 -25.38
C PRO A 36 -10.34 -14.67 -25.42
N LEU A 37 -11.29 -13.77 -25.71
CA LEU A 37 -11.07 -12.32 -25.58
C LEU A 37 -10.75 -11.99 -24.12
N ARG A 38 -9.77 -11.11 -23.91
CA ARG A 38 -9.43 -10.55 -22.59
C ARG A 38 -10.20 -9.27 -22.31
N GLY A 39 -10.73 -8.63 -23.35
CA GLY A 39 -11.49 -7.38 -23.22
C GLY A 39 -10.58 -6.14 -23.21
N PRO A 40 -11.14 -4.96 -22.90
CA PRO A 40 -10.35 -3.78 -22.61
C PRO A 40 -9.58 -3.97 -21.30
N ASP A 41 -8.36 -3.44 -21.23
CA ASP A 41 -7.49 -3.48 -20.04
C ASP A 41 -6.81 -2.12 -19.91
N VAL A 42 -7.31 -1.26 -19.01
CA VAL A 42 -6.88 0.15 -18.91
C VAL A 42 -5.92 0.34 -17.74
N VAL A 43 -4.64 0.51 -18.07
CA VAL A 43 -3.56 0.68 -17.07
C VAL A 43 -2.98 2.09 -17.08
N GLY A 44 -2.44 2.53 -15.93
CA GLY A 44 -1.66 3.76 -15.82
C GLY A 44 -0.28 3.60 -16.48
N TRP A 45 -0.11 3.99 -17.73
CA TRP A 45 1.14 3.77 -18.47
C TRP A 45 2.25 4.76 -18.12
N TYR A 46 1.91 6.04 -17.97
CA TYR A 46 2.84 7.06 -17.48
C TYR A 46 2.23 7.87 -16.33
N VAL A 47 3.04 8.12 -15.31
CA VAL A 47 2.72 8.94 -14.13
C VAL A 47 3.65 10.14 -14.13
N GLY A 48 3.09 11.35 -14.03
CA GLY A 48 3.84 12.60 -14.15
C GLY A 48 4.43 12.84 -15.55
N GLY A 49 3.72 12.42 -16.59
CA GLY A 49 4.11 12.59 -18.00
C GLY A 49 5.21 11.63 -18.50
N TYR A 50 5.44 11.64 -19.82
CA TYR A 50 6.47 10.86 -20.51
C TYR A 50 7.69 11.73 -20.89
N GLY A 51 8.89 11.14 -20.87
CA GLY A 51 10.15 11.80 -21.24
C GLY A 51 10.97 12.34 -20.06
N ASP A 52 11.93 13.23 -20.33
CA ASP A 52 12.92 13.74 -19.36
C ASP A 52 12.35 14.75 -18.33
N GLY A 53 11.06 15.11 -18.44
CA GLY A 53 10.37 16.03 -17.55
C GLY A 53 9.45 15.31 -16.55
N PHE A 54 9.14 15.98 -15.44
CA PHE A 54 8.09 15.56 -14.52
C PHE A 54 6.94 16.56 -14.57
N ASP A 55 5.85 16.18 -15.22
CA ASP A 55 4.64 17.00 -15.37
C ASP A 55 3.83 16.98 -14.08
N MET A 56 4.35 17.60 -13.02
CA MET A 56 3.63 17.88 -11.77
C MET A 56 3.70 19.38 -11.51
N THR A 57 2.53 20.01 -11.44
CA THR A 57 2.40 21.48 -11.39
C THR A 57 1.69 21.92 -10.12
N LEU A 58 2.24 22.94 -9.47
CA LEU A 58 1.58 23.66 -8.37
C LEU A 58 0.57 24.68 -8.92
N TYR A 59 -0.67 24.62 -8.44
CA TYR A 59 -1.77 25.51 -8.85
C TYR A 59 -2.15 26.54 -7.79
N GLY A 60 -1.90 26.25 -6.53
CA GLY A 60 -2.26 27.12 -5.42
C GLY A 60 -1.62 26.69 -4.10
N GLN A 61 -1.64 27.60 -3.15
CA GLN A 61 -1.22 27.36 -1.77
C GLN A 61 -2.17 28.12 -0.85
N GLU A 62 -2.68 27.45 0.17
CA GLU A 62 -3.61 28.01 1.14
C GLU A 62 -3.42 27.32 2.48
N ASP A 63 -3.31 28.08 3.57
CA ASP A 63 -3.23 27.59 4.96
C ASP A 63 -2.23 26.45 5.20
N GLY A 64 -1.04 26.54 4.60
CA GLY A 64 0.01 25.54 4.74
C GLY A 64 -0.20 24.28 3.88
N VAL A 65 -1.20 24.24 3.01
CA VAL A 65 -1.46 23.16 2.05
C VAL A 65 -1.12 23.63 0.64
N MET A 66 -0.50 22.74 -0.13
CA MET A 66 -0.12 22.93 -1.53
C MET A 66 -1.09 22.17 -2.43
N GLY A 67 -1.62 22.83 -3.46
CA GLY A 67 -2.55 22.24 -4.43
C GLY A 67 -1.84 21.86 -5.73
N PHE A 68 -1.54 20.57 -5.91
CA PHE A 68 -0.87 20.04 -7.10
C PHE A 68 -1.83 19.30 -8.04
N ALA A 69 -1.38 19.07 -9.27
CA ALA A 69 -1.86 17.98 -10.12
C ALA A 69 -0.69 17.52 -10.98
N PHE A 70 -0.73 16.27 -11.45
CA PHE A 70 0.26 15.72 -12.36
C PHE A 70 -0.36 15.05 -13.58
N GLY A 71 0.42 14.98 -14.66
CA GLY A 71 0.00 14.36 -15.90
C GLY A 71 -0.07 12.85 -15.79
N THR A 72 -1.06 12.24 -16.44
CA THR A 72 -1.23 10.79 -16.51
C THR A 72 -1.44 10.36 -17.95
N THR A 73 -0.90 9.20 -18.31
CA THR A 73 -1.17 8.56 -19.60
C THR A 73 -1.73 7.17 -19.33
N SER A 74 -2.89 6.84 -19.88
CA SER A 74 -3.41 5.47 -19.86
C SER A 74 -2.87 4.68 -21.05
N CYS A 75 -2.92 3.36 -20.95
CA CYS A 75 -2.81 2.45 -22.09
C CYS A 75 -3.98 1.48 -22.07
N ASN A 76 -4.55 1.18 -23.24
CA ASN A 76 -5.39 0.00 -23.40
C ASN A 76 -4.51 -1.19 -23.80
N PHE A 77 -4.14 -2.01 -22.82
CA PHE A 77 -3.31 -3.20 -22.97
C PHE A 77 -4.10 -4.46 -23.35
N GLY A 78 -5.41 -4.30 -23.51
CA GLY A 78 -6.36 -5.35 -23.80
C GLY A 78 -6.36 -5.77 -25.26
N ASP A 79 -7.38 -6.53 -25.64
CA ASP A 79 -7.63 -6.95 -27.02
C ASP A 79 -9.02 -6.54 -27.55
N ALA A 80 -9.67 -5.61 -26.85
CA ALA A 80 -10.86 -4.90 -27.29
C ALA A 80 -10.72 -3.39 -27.06
N GLU A 81 -11.48 -2.58 -27.79
CA GLU A 81 -11.55 -1.13 -27.54
C GLU A 81 -12.11 -0.85 -26.14
N ALA A 82 -11.51 0.09 -25.41
CA ALA A 82 -12.03 0.56 -24.13
C ALA A 82 -12.97 1.75 -24.32
N GLU A 83 -14.02 1.83 -23.53
CA GLU A 83 -15.05 2.85 -23.60
C GLU A 83 -14.57 4.20 -23.05
N TRP A 84 -14.81 5.28 -23.80
CA TRP A 84 -14.37 6.65 -23.45
C TRP A 84 -15.46 7.68 -23.76
N TYR A 85 -16.71 7.33 -23.47
CA TYR A 85 -17.89 8.14 -23.80
C TYR A 85 -18.04 9.33 -22.85
N GLY A 86 -17.38 10.44 -23.16
CA GLY A 86 -17.44 11.66 -22.36
C GLY A 86 -18.86 12.16 -22.08
N GLY A 87 -19.07 12.69 -20.86
CA GLY A 87 -20.39 13.14 -20.41
C GLY A 87 -21.37 12.02 -20.06
N THR A 88 -20.84 10.82 -19.79
CA THR A 88 -21.60 9.66 -19.30
C THR A 88 -20.88 9.03 -18.12
N ASN A 89 -21.40 7.91 -17.61
CA ASN A 89 -20.69 7.06 -16.65
C ASN A 89 -19.85 5.94 -17.32
N ARG A 90 -19.76 5.92 -18.65
CA ARG A 90 -18.98 4.96 -19.45
C ARG A 90 -17.72 5.63 -19.97
N VAL A 91 -16.93 6.14 -19.04
CA VAL A 91 -15.65 6.83 -19.26
C VAL A 91 -14.82 6.75 -17.97
N PRO A 92 -13.48 6.69 -18.04
CA PRO A 92 -12.70 6.55 -16.83
C PRO A 92 -12.78 7.75 -15.89
N VAL A 93 -12.65 7.45 -14.61
CA VAL A 93 -12.26 8.41 -13.58
C VAL A 93 -10.82 8.13 -13.16
N ILE A 94 -10.02 9.19 -12.99
CA ILE A 94 -8.57 9.06 -12.77
C ILE A 94 -8.24 9.62 -11.38
N ALA A 95 -7.72 8.76 -10.52
CA ALA A 95 -7.23 9.14 -9.19
C ALA A 95 -5.78 9.61 -9.26
N GLN A 96 -5.44 10.53 -8.35
CA GLN A 96 -4.06 10.94 -8.08
C GLN A 96 -3.84 10.96 -6.58
N THR A 97 -2.79 10.27 -6.14
CA THR A 97 -2.41 10.14 -4.73
C THR A 97 -0.91 10.34 -4.59
N ALA A 98 -0.48 10.71 -3.38
CA ALA A 98 0.94 10.84 -3.05
C ALA A 98 1.24 10.17 -1.70
N TYR A 99 2.46 9.64 -1.62
CA TYR A 99 2.95 8.91 -0.46
C TYR A 99 4.33 9.39 -0.05
N ARG A 100 4.67 9.19 1.23
CA ARG A 100 5.98 9.42 1.82
C ARG A 100 6.44 8.14 2.52
N LEU A 101 7.69 7.74 2.30
CA LEU A 101 8.39 6.78 3.14
C LEU A 101 9.41 7.56 3.98
N LYS A 102 9.26 7.51 5.30
CA LYS A 102 10.15 8.21 6.23
C LYS A 102 10.29 7.41 7.52
N ASP A 103 11.52 7.25 8.00
CA ASP A 103 11.82 6.56 9.26
C ASP A 103 11.14 5.17 9.36
N GLY A 104 11.12 4.45 8.24
CA GLY A 104 10.53 3.11 8.11
C GLY A 104 9.00 3.06 8.09
N VAL A 105 8.31 4.21 7.97
CA VAL A 105 6.84 4.30 7.87
C VAL A 105 6.44 4.79 6.49
N PHE A 106 5.59 4.03 5.81
CA PHE A 106 5.00 4.38 4.52
C PHE A 106 3.62 5.02 4.74
N GLU A 107 3.42 6.27 4.33
CA GLU A 107 2.23 7.06 4.64
C GLU A 107 1.62 7.63 3.37
N GLN A 108 0.29 7.54 3.21
CA GLN A 108 -0.42 8.37 2.24
C GLN A 108 -0.50 9.80 2.78
N ILE A 109 0.02 10.76 2.01
CA ILE A 109 0.12 12.18 2.42
C ILE A 109 -0.76 13.10 1.58
N GLY A 110 -1.44 12.56 0.56
CA GLY A 110 -2.29 13.35 -0.32
C GLY A 110 -3.23 12.50 -1.17
N THR A 111 -4.42 13.03 -1.38
CA THR A 111 -5.39 12.54 -2.36
C THR A 111 -6.07 13.72 -3.07
N ALA A 112 -6.36 13.55 -4.35
CA ALA A 112 -7.12 14.52 -5.14
C ALA A 112 -8.57 14.07 -5.30
N TRP A 113 -9.44 15.01 -5.70
CA TRP A 113 -10.65 14.62 -6.44
C TRP A 113 -10.24 14.01 -7.77
N LEU A 114 -11.16 13.29 -8.40
CA LEU A 114 -10.83 12.53 -9.59
C LEU A 114 -11.10 13.33 -10.85
N LYS A 115 -10.25 13.12 -11.86
CA LYS A 115 -10.52 13.59 -13.20
C LYS A 115 -11.66 12.75 -13.77
N HIS A 116 -12.76 13.39 -14.19
CA HIS A 116 -13.72 12.78 -15.10
C HIS A 116 -13.18 12.96 -16.52
N SER A 117 -12.79 11.86 -17.15
CA SER A 117 -12.25 11.87 -18.50
C SER A 117 -13.34 12.22 -19.53
N PHE A 118 -12.94 12.53 -20.77
CA PHE A 118 -13.89 13.04 -21.77
C PHE A 118 -13.60 12.66 -23.22
N CYS A 119 -12.35 12.33 -23.56
CA CYS A 119 -11.96 12.04 -24.93
C CYS A 119 -10.63 11.30 -25.01
N ALA A 120 -10.62 10.10 -25.56
CA ALA A 120 -9.37 9.40 -25.82
C ALA A 120 -8.70 9.96 -27.07
N VAL A 121 -7.44 10.41 -26.96
CA VAL A 121 -6.64 10.79 -28.13
C VAL A 121 -6.34 9.57 -29.00
N SER A 122 -6.22 8.38 -28.40
CA SER A 122 -5.89 7.11 -29.08
C SER A 122 -4.61 7.23 -29.90
N GLU A 123 -3.52 7.57 -29.21
CA GLU A 123 -2.20 7.85 -29.79
C GLU A 123 -1.21 6.68 -29.63
N PRO A 124 -0.17 6.59 -30.48
CA PRO A 124 0.94 5.68 -30.24
C PRO A 124 1.67 6.01 -28.94
N GLY A 125 2.05 5.01 -28.15
CA GLY A 125 2.79 5.24 -26.90
C GLY A 125 2.97 4.03 -25.98
N CYS A 126 2.10 3.03 -26.08
CA CYS A 126 2.21 1.81 -25.26
C CYS A 126 2.21 0.48 -26.03
N GLY A 127 1.75 0.45 -27.28
CA GLY A 127 1.78 -0.73 -28.14
C GLY A 127 1.58 -0.42 -29.62
N ASP A 128 1.18 -1.43 -30.39
CA ASP A 128 0.81 -1.31 -31.80
C ASP A 128 -0.59 -0.66 -31.92
N CYS A 129 -0.64 0.65 -31.71
CA CYS A 129 -1.89 1.41 -31.59
C CYS A 129 -2.82 1.26 -32.81
N GLN A 130 -3.98 0.67 -32.55
CA GLN A 130 -5.13 0.63 -33.44
C GLN A 130 -6.04 1.82 -33.16
N SER A 131 -5.62 3.00 -33.65
CA SER A 131 -6.26 4.27 -33.30
C SER A 131 -7.76 4.32 -33.65
N THR A 132 -8.55 4.83 -32.71
CA THR A 132 -10.00 5.00 -32.77
C THR A 132 -10.39 6.47 -32.59
N PRO A 133 -11.64 6.87 -32.86
CA PRO A 133 -12.13 8.19 -32.51
C PRO A 133 -12.21 8.42 -30.99
N CYS A 134 -12.31 9.69 -30.60
CA CYS A 134 -12.45 10.23 -29.23
C CYS A 134 -13.29 9.41 -28.22
N SER A 135 -14.30 8.68 -28.67
CA SER A 135 -15.26 7.95 -27.83
C SER A 135 -14.76 6.59 -27.33
N THR A 136 -13.62 6.09 -27.84
CA THR A 136 -13.01 4.84 -27.38
C THR A 136 -11.49 4.96 -27.36
N LEU A 137 -10.83 4.23 -26.46
CA LEU A 137 -9.38 4.05 -26.49
C LEU A 137 -9.03 2.77 -27.25
N GLY A 138 -8.35 2.94 -28.38
CA GLY A 138 -8.00 1.85 -29.29
C GLY A 138 -7.04 0.82 -28.67
N ILE A 139 -7.04 -0.40 -29.21
CA ILE A 139 -6.17 -1.49 -28.76
C ILE A 139 -4.70 -1.07 -28.93
N GLY A 140 -3.90 -1.20 -27.88
CA GLY A 140 -2.48 -0.81 -27.88
C GLY A 140 -2.24 0.70 -27.99
N CYS A 141 -3.29 1.52 -27.85
CA CYS A 141 -3.19 2.97 -27.87
C CYS A 141 -3.10 3.55 -26.45
N ALA A 142 -2.50 4.73 -26.39
CA ALA A 142 -2.40 5.55 -25.19
C ALA A 142 -3.37 6.74 -25.24
N ASP A 143 -3.67 7.32 -24.07
CA ASP A 143 -4.36 8.61 -23.94
C ASP A 143 -3.70 9.43 -22.83
N THR A 144 -3.27 10.66 -23.14
CA THR A 144 -2.50 11.51 -22.22
C THR A 144 -3.33 12.71 -21.73
N TYR A 145 -3.50 12.82 -20.42
CA TYR A 145 -3.97 14.01 -19.73
C TYR A 145 -2.80 14.69 -19.01
N TRP A 146 -2.35 15.84 -19.51
CA TRP A 146 -1.36 16.67 -18.80
C TRP A 146 -1.91 17.20 -17.46
N ALA A 147 -1.02 17.64 -16.57
CA ALA A 147 -1.37 18.20 -15.25
C ALA A 147 -2.48 19.25 -15.32
N GLY A 148 -2.48 20.10 -16.38
CA GLY A 148 -3.51 21.10 -16.60
C GLY A 148 -4.92 20.55 -16.82
N LEU A 149 -5.07 19.39 -17.47
CA LEU A 149 -6.35 18.73 -17.67
C LEU A 149 -6.77 17.96 -16.42
N ASN A 150 -5.80 17.31 -15.78
CA ASN A 150 -5.98 16.57 -14.54
C ASN A 150 -6.28 17.47 -13.32
N ALA A 151 -5.89 18.74 -13.39
CA ALA A 151 -6.26 19.77 -12.43
C ALA A 151 -7.77 20.10 -12.45
N ASP A 152 -8.50 19.82 -13.53
CA ASP A 152 -9.95 19.99 -13.60
C ASP A 152 -10.67 18.75 -13.06
N ALA A 153 -10.31 18.37 -11.83
CA ALA A 153 -10.85 17.23 -11.12
C ALA A 153 -12.18 17.59 -10.46
N ILE A 154 -13.21 16.82 -10.80
CA ILE A 154 -14.61 17.08 -10.42
C ILE A 154 -15.36 15.85 -9.92
N ALA A 155 -14.79 14.66 -10.12
CA ALA A 155 -15.43 13.41 -9.74
C ALA A 155 -15.14 13.13 -8.25
N PRO A 156 -16.18 12.98 -7.42
CA PRO A 156 -16.06 12.68 -5.99
C PRO A 156 -15.70 11.21 -5.80
N ARG A 157 -14.73 10.92 -4.94
CA ARG A 157 -14.33 9.53 -4.65
C ARG A 157 -15.47 8.73 -4.02
N SER A 158 -16.22 9.43 -3.17
CA SER A 158 -17.33 8.93 -2.37
C SER A 158 -18.49 8.33 -3.17
N ALA A 159 -18.66 8.72 -4.45
CA ALA A 159 -19.77 8.28 -5.29
C ALA A 159 -19.38 7.23 -6.34
N ILE A 160 -18.17 6.67 -6.25
CA ILE A 160 -17.63 5.72 -7.23
C ILE A 160 -17.42 4.37 -6.54
N ASN A 161 -17.95 3.31 -7.17
CA ASN A 161 -17.64 1.93 -6.82
C ASN A 161 -16.46 1.47 -7.68
N ALA A 162 -15.26 1.41 -7.11
CA ALA A 162 -14.05 1.08 -7.86
C ALA A 162 -13.98 -0.39 -8.29
N HIS A 163 -14.63 -1.31 -7.57
CA HIS A 163 -14.65 -2.73 -7.92
C HIS A 163 -15.35 -2.97 -9.26
N THR A 164 -16.44 -2.26 -9.51
CA THR A 164 -17.26 -2.37 -10.74
C THR A 164 -16.98 -1.25 -11.74
N GLY A 165 -16.20 -0.24 -11.35
CA GLY A 165 -16.03 1.01 -12.07
C GLY A 165 -17.29 1.89 -12.18
N TYR A 166 -18.43 1.48 -11.62
CA TYR A 166 -19.70 2.17 -11.78
C TYR A 166 -19.79 3.43 -10.93
N TYR A 167 -20.42 4.46 -11.49
CA TYR A 167 -20.87 5.66 -10.80
C TYR A 167 -22.09 6.27 -11.50
N ASP A 168 -22.86 7.08 -10.76
CA ASP A 168 -23.95 7.88 -11.32
C ASP A 168 -23.41 9.15 -11.98
N TYR A 169 -23.92 9.46 -13.18
CA TYR A 169 -23.59 10.70 -13.90
C TYR A 169 -24.86 11.41 -14.40
N PRO A 170 -24.97 12.74 -14.26
CA PRO A 170 -23.99 13.67 -13.68
C PRO A 170 -23.83 13.51 -12.17
N PHE A 171 -22.61 13.75 -11.66
CA PHE A 171 -22.35 13.73 -10.22
C PHE A 171 -23.19 14.78 -9.48
N THR A 172 -23.70 14.40 -8.31
CA THR A 172 -24.47 15.29 -7.43
C THR A 172 -23.62 15.96 -6.34
N ILE A 173 -22.43 15.42 -6.08
CA ILE A 173 -21.42 15.96 -5.18
C ILE A 173 -20.39 16.69 -6.04
N SER A 174 -19.96 17.89 -5.62
CA SER A 174 -19.10 18.76 -6.44
C SER A 174 -18.02 19.42 -5.58
N PRO A 175 -16.80 19.60 -6.11
CA PRO A 175 -15.69 20.11 -5.31
C PRO A 175 -15.90 21.60 -5.01
N THR A 176 -15.37 22.03 -3.87
CA THR A 176 -15.47 23.40 -3.36
C THR A 176 -14.07 23.98 -3.07
N GLY A 177 -14.01 25.28 -2.73
CA GLY A 177 -12.76 25.99 -2.48
C GLY A 177 -12.27 26.88 -3.62
N SER A 178 -11.14 27.54 -3.39
CA SER A 178 -10.48 28.45 -4.33
C SER A 178 -10.02 27.71 -5.61
N SER A 179 -9.90 28.39 -6.75
CA SER A 179 -9.57 27.71 -8.02
C SER A 179 -8.21 26.98 -8.01
N GLY A 180 -7.26 27.49 -7.22
CA GLY A 180 -5.94 26.90 -7.04
C GLY A 180 -5.93 25.65 -6.15
N MET A 181 -6.96 25.46 -5.32
CA MET A 181 -7.05 24.33 -4.39
C MET A 181 -8.14 23.33 -4.76
N ARG A 182 -9.26 23.79 -5.32
CA ARG A 182 -10.44 22.99 -5.62
C ARG A 182 -10.09 21.78 -6.49
N GLY A 183 -10.37 20.60 -5.94
CA GLY A 183 -10.17 19.28 -6.55
C GLY A 183 -8.72 18.84 -6.70
N LYS A 184 -7.74 19.65 -6.28
CA LYS A 184 -6.31 19.35 -6.44
C LYS A 184 -5.84 18.27 -5.48
N LEU A 185 -4.69 17.69 -5.79
CA LEU A 185 -3.90 16.90 -4.85
C LEU A 185 -3.39 17.83 -3.75
N HIS A 186 -3.94 17.70 -2.55
CA HIS A 186 -3.54 18.49 -1.39
C HIS A 186 -2.38 17.81 -0.68
N LEU A 187 -1.26 18.54 -0.54
CA LEU A 187 -0.09 18.10 0.22
C LEU A 187 0.20 19.15 1.29
N LYS A 188 0.27 18.75 2.56
CA LYS A 188 0.67 19.67 3.64
C LYS A 188 2.13 20.05 3.41
N THR A 189 2.45 21.33 3.55
CA THR A 189 3.81 21.86 3.34
C THR A 189 4.79 21.16 4.28
N GLU A 190 4.37 20.89 5.52
CA GLU A 190 5.18 20.19 6.52
C GLU A 190 5.53 18.75 6.12
N ASP A 191 4.70 18.10 5.29
CA ASP A 191 4.95 16.73 4.86
C ASP A 191 5.96 16.62 3.73
N ILE A 192 6.13 17.70 2.96
CA ILE A 192 6.95 17.74 1.75
C ILE A 192 8.16 18.69 1.85
N ASP A 193 8.26 19.46 2.94
CA ASP A 193 9.42 20.31 3.21
C ASP A 193 10.65 19.42 3.44
N PRO A 194 11.68 19.48 2.56
CA PRO A 194 12.86 18.63 2.67
C PRO A 194 13.68 18.89 3.94
N SER A 195 13.52 20.07 4.56
CA SER A 195 14.20 20.39 5.82
C SER A 195 13.55 19.73 7.05
N LEU A 196 12.26 19.40 6.97
CA LEU A 196 11.51 18.68 8.01
C LEU A 196 11.48 17.17 7.77
N ASN A 197 11.71 16.76 6.52
CA ASN A 197 11.69 15.37 6.07
C ASN A 197 13.01 15.01 5.39
N PRO A 198 14.15 15.09 6.11
CA PRO A 198 15.41 14.61 5.57
C PRO A 198 15.29 13.12 5.24
N ASP A 199 15.93 12.72 4.14
CA ASP A 199 16.01 11.33 3.68
C ASP A 199 14.68 10.65 3.33
N ALA A 200 13.55 11.36 3.36
CA ALA A 200 12.26 10.81 2.96
C ALA A 200 12.19 10.52 1.45
N GLU A 201 11.66 9.36 1.08
CA GLU A 201 11.29 9.04 -0.30
C GLU A 201 9.83 9.39 -0.57
N TYR A 202 9.53 9.85 -1.79
CA TYR A 202 8.17 10.23 -2.18
C TYR A 202 7.71 9.49 -3.42
N PHE A 203 6.42 9.20 -3.46
CA PHE A 203 5.78 8.47 -4.53
C PHE A 203 4.53 9.23 -4.95
N VAL A 204 4.25 9.23 -6.25
CA VAL A 204 2.92 9.59 -6.78
C VAL A 204 2.37 8.40 -7.52
N GLU A 205 1.07 8.21 -7.41
CA GLU A 205 0.35 7.08 -8.01
C GLU A 205 -0.90 7.59 -8.72
N CYS A 206 -1.17 7.01 -9.88
CA CYS A 206 -2.46 7.16 -10.53
C CYS A 206 -3.20 5.83 -10.57
N GLN A 207 -4.52 5.93 -10.60
CA GLN A 207 -5.40 4.78 -10.81
C GLN A 207 -6.47 5.16 -11.82
N TYR A 208 -6.66 4.31 -12.84
CA TYR A 208 -7.74 4.44 -13.81
C TYR A 208 -8.87 3.50 -13.46
N VAL A 209 -10.04 4.04 -13.12
CA VAL A 209 -11.23 3.23 -12.83
C VAL A 209 -12.21 3.37 -13.99
N THR A 210 -12.50 2.25 -14.66
CA THR A 210 -13.36 2.22 -15.85
C THR A 210 -14.37 1.07 -15.75
N PRO A 211 -15.67 1.28 -16.03
CA PRO A 211 -16.67 0.23 -15.90
C PRO A 211 -16.46 -1.00 -16.80
N ASP A 212 -16.07 -0.79 -18.07
CA ASP A 212 -15.89 -1.88 -19.03
C ASP A 212 -14.65 -2.71 -18.71
N ASP A 213 -13.55 -2.08 -18.29
CA ASP A 213 -12.38 -2.76 -17.73
C ASP A 213 -12.75 -3.71 -16.57
N ALA A 214 -13.57 -3.22 -15.62
CA ALA A 214 -14.06 -4.00 -14.49
C ALA A 214 -15.07 -5.09 -14.88
N GLU A 215 -15.93 -4.85 -15.88
CA GLU A 215 -16.87 -5.86 -16.43
C GLU A 215 -16.14 -7.09 -17.00
N TRP A 216 -14.89 -6.91 -17.44
CA TRP A 216 -14.02 -7.97 -17.95
C TRP A 216 -13.07 -8.56 -16.91
N GLY A 217 -13.07 -8.03 -15.67
CA GLY A 217 -12.25 -8.54 -14.58
C GLY A 217 -10.79 -8.09 -14.62
N ASN A 218 -10.49 -6.97 -15.30
CA ASN A 218 -9.12 -6.45 -15.46
C ASN A 218 -8.76 -5.35 -14.45
N GLN A 219 -9.66 -4.94 -13.57
CA GLN A 219 -9.52 -3.79 -12.67
C GLN A 219 -8.46 -3.91 -11.54
N ASP A 220 -7.67 -4.99 -11.51
CA ASP A 220 -6.67 -5.28 -10.45
C ASP A 220 -5.23 -4.93 -10.86
N ASN A 221 -5.02 -4.33 -12.03
CA ASN A 221 -3.71 -3.84 -12.52
C ASN A 221 -3.74 -2.35 -12.93
N ASN A 222 -4.77 -1.62 -12.50
CA ASN A 222 -5.06 -0.27 -12.99
C ASN A 222 -4.39 0.86 -12.18
N CYS A 223 -3.58 0.51 -11.18
CA CYS A 223 -2.69 1.41 -10.45
C CYS A 223 -1.28 1.40 -11.05
N SER A 224 -0.62 2.56 -11.02
CA SER A 224 0.81 2.68 -11.35
C SER A 224 1.43 3.81 -10.56
N TYR A 225 2.70 3.68 -10.17
CA TYR A 225 3.40 4.72 -9.41
C TYR A 225 4.68 5.22 -10.07
N LYS A 226 5.19 6.35 -9.57
CA LYS A 226 6.51 6.91 -9.90
C LYS A 226 7.16 7.51 -8.67
N TRP A 227 8.48 7.33 -8.54
CA TRP A 227 9.27 7.96 -7.50
C TRP A 227 9.55 9.41 -7.83
N MET A 228 9.58 10.23 -6.79
CA MET A 228 9.92 11.63 -6.88
C MET A 228 10.65 12.09 -5.63
N LYS A 229 11.13 13.33 -5.70
CA LYS A 229 11.63 14.08 -4.54
C LYS A 229 11.13 15.50 -4.58
N PHE A 230 11.07 16.10 -3.41
CA PHE A 230 11.00 17.55 -3.25
C PHE A 230 12.42 18.09 -3.05
N THR A 231 12.91 18.90 -3.98
CA THR A 231 14.14 19.71 -3.75
C THR A 231 13.82 21.02 -3.04
N ASP A 232 12.58 21.47 -3.22
CA ASP A 232 11.84 22.43 -2.42
C ASP A 232 10.35 22.05 -2.52
N SER A 233 9.48 22.68 -1.73
CA SER A 233 8.05 22.37 -1.73
C SER A 233 7.27 22.87 -2.97
N LEU A 234 7.92 23.55 -3.92
CA LEU A 234 7.28 24.14 -5.11
C LEU A 234 7.51 23.30 -6.37
N TYR A 235 8.69 22.71 -6.49
CA TYR A 235 9.16 22.04 -7.71
C TYR A 235 9.60 20.61 -7.39
N PRO A 236 8.65 19.65 -7.37
CA PRO A 236 9.00 18.25 -7.27
C PRO A 236 9.69 17.77 -8.56
N VAL A 237 10.55 16.76 -8.42
CA VAL A 237 11.31 16.17 -9.53
C VAL A 237 11.10 14.65 -9.53
N GLY A 238 10.70 14.10 -10.67
CA GLY A 238 10.60 12.66 -10.87
C GLY A 238 11.98 12.00 -10.91
N LEU A 239 12.09 10.80 -10.33
CA LEU A 239 13.36 10.08 -10.16
C LEU A 239 13.43 8.74 -10.87
N SER A 240 12.29 8.17 -11.28
CA SER A 240 12.21 6.84 -11.90
C SER A 240 11.39 6.88 -13.19
N SER A 241 11.44 5.77 -13.94
CA SER A 241 10.34 5.43 -14.84
C SER A 241 9.07 5.12 -14.03
N THR A 242 7.92 5.16 -14.69
CA THR A 242 6.68 4.63 -14.11
C THR A 242 6.83 3.13 -13.91
N GLN A 243 6.46 2.67 -12.71
CA GLN A 243 6.26 1.26 -12.42
C GLN A 243 4.79 0.97 -12.76
N VAL A 244 4.59 0.31 -13.90
CA VAL A 244 3.27 0.12 -14.51
C VAL A 244 2.61 -1.11 -13.87
N GLU A 245 1.31 -1.02 -13.58
CA GLU A 245 0.48 -2.06 -12.93
C GLU A 245 0.76 -2.28 -11.43
N ASP A 246 1.76 -1.60 -10.86
CA ASP A 246 2.09 -1.68 -9.44
C ASP A 246 1.58 -0.47 -8.67
N SER A 247 1.00 -0.70 -7.49
CA SER A 247 0.69 0.36 -6.52
C SER A 247 1.95 0.89 -5.82
N ALA A 248 1.87 2.08 -5.23
CA ALA A 248 2.98 2.68 -4.48
C ALA A 248 3.46 1.83 -3.29
N MET A 249 2.64 0.89 -2.79
CA MET A 249 3.04 -0.10 -1.77
C MET A 249 4.21 -0.97 -2.25
N HIS A 250 4.29 -1.29 -3.55
CA HIS A 250 5.43 -2.00 -4.13
C HIS A 250 6.70 -1.15 -4.11
N GLY A 251 6.56 0.18 -4.13
CA GLY A 251 7.64 1.12 -3.88
C GLY A 251 8.20 1.00 -2.47
N TRP A 252 7.36 0.85 -1.45
CA TRP A 252 7.81 0.60 -0.08
C TRP A 252 8.66 -0.68 0.01
N LYS A 253 8.14 -1.78 -0.55
CA LYS A 253 8.87 -3.06 -0.63
C LYS A 253 10.20 -2.96 -1.38
N PHE A 254 10.27 -2.14 -2.43
CA PHE A 254 11.49 -1.95 -3.19
C PHE A 254 12.60 -1.27 -2.37
N PHE A 255 12.25 -0.24 -1.59
CA PHE A 255 13.22 0.48 -0.73
C PHE A 255 13.52 -0.26 0.57
N ASP A 256 12.57 -1.06 1.06
CA ASP A 256 12.73 -1.89 2.25
C ASP A 256 12.35 -3.36 1.93
N ASN A 257 13.37 -4.15 1.61
CA ASN A 257 13.21 -5.55 1.21
C ASN A 257 12.70 -6.46 2.32
N ASP A 258 12.59 -6.00 3.57
CA ASP A 258 12.03 -6.79 4.68
C ASP A 258 10.52 -6.58 4.82
N VAL A 259 9.90 -5.67 4.05
CA VAL A 259 8.45 -5.52 4.03
C VAL A 259 7.80 -6.81 3.52
N ASP A 260 6.84 -7.37 4.23
CA ASP A 260 5.98 -8.44 3.72
C ASP A 260 4.74 -7.80 3.08
N LEU A 261 4.67 -7.80 1.75
CA LEU A 261 3.57 -7.22 0.99
C LEU A 261 2.75 -8.34 0.35
N ARG A 262 1.49 -8.46 0.75
CA ARG A 262 0.60 -9.53 0.28
C ARG A 262 -0.75 -8.98 -0.17
N PRO A 263 -1.31 -9.52 -1.28
CA PRO A 263 -2.68 -9.22 -1.66
C PRO A 263 -3.67 -9.87 -0.68
N LEU A 264 -4.77 -9.18 -0.40
CA LEU A 264 -5.90 -9.68 0.38
C LEU A 264 -7.20 -9.35 -0.37
N ARG A 265 -7.95 -10.36 -0.78
CA ARG A 265 -9.19 -10.18 -1.54
C ARG A 265 -10.42 -10.23 -0.65
N VAL A 266 -11.31 -9.26 -0.82
CA VAL A 266 -12.68 -9.36 -0.31
C VAL A 266 -13.44 -10.33 -1.22
N PRO A 267 -14.02 -11.43 -0.69
CA PRO A 267 -14.66 -12.45 -1.51
C PRO A 267 -15.74 -11.87 -2.44
N ASP A 268 -15.69 -12.29 -3.71
CA ASP A 268 -16.56 -11.83 -4.81
C ASP A 268 -16.59 -10.30 -4.98
N GLU A 269 -15.50 -9.63 -4.57
CA GLU A 269 -15.39 -8.18 -4.57
C GLU A 269 -13.93 -7.75 -4.86
N GLY A 270 -13.43 -6.70 -4.21
CA GLY A 270 -12.20 -6.01 -4.57
C GLY A 270 -10.94 -6.50 -3.88
N LEU A 271 -9.82 -5.94 -4.33
CA LEU A 271 -8.47 -6.20 -3.88
C LEU A 271 -8.00 -5.15 -2.87
N LEU A 272 -7.39 -5.65 -1.81
CA LEU A 272 -6.58 -4.91 -0.85
C LEU A 272 -5.14 -5.40 -0.94
N GLU A 273 -4.21 -4.60 -0.46
CA GLU A 273 -2.82 -4.97 -0.24
C GLU A 273 -2.46 -4.67 1.21
N VAL A 274 -1.85 -5.63 1.89
CA VAL A 274 -1.40 -5.51 3.27
C VAL A 274 0.13 -5.59 3.27
N GLY A 275 0.77 -4.51 3.70
CA GLY A 275 2.21 -4.43 3.89
C GLY A 275 2.56 -4.44 5.38
N VAL A 276 3.48 -5.30 5.79
CA VAL A 276 3.92 -5.44 7.18
C VAL A 276 5.43 -5.28 7.28
N ARG A 277 5.89 -4.52 8.27
CA ARG A 277 7.30 -4.33 8.54
C ARG A 277 7.56 -4.20 10.04
N VAL A 278 8.47 -5.01 10.56
CA VAL A 278 8.86 -4.98 11.98
C VAL A 278 10.30 -4.53 12.13
N HIS A 279 10.54 -3.39 12.76
CA HIS A 279 11.87 -2.83 12.96
C HIS A 279 12.39 -3.14 14.37
N ASP A 280 13.49 -3.89 14.49
CA ASP A 280 14.22 -4.01 15.76
C ASP A 280 14.90 -2.66 16.09
N LEU A 281 14.55 -2.08 17.24
CA LEU A 281 15.07 -0.78 17.67
C LEU A 281 16.42 -0.90 18.41
N GLY A 282 16.97 -2.11 18.54
CA GLY A 282 18.29 -2.39 19.13
C GLY A 282 18.36 -2.18 20.65
N ASN A 283 17.20 -2.04 21.29
CA ASN A 283 17.05 -1.81 22.73
C ASN A 283 16.10 -2.82 23.40
N GLY A 284 15.82 -3.95 22.73
CA GLY A 284 14.85 -4.95 23.18
C GLY A 284 13.40 -4.55 22.95
N THR A 285 13.14 -3.66 22.00
CA THR A 285 11.79 -3.31 21.56
C THR A 285 11.73 -3.28 20.04
N TRP A 286 10.54 -3.51 19.49
CA TRP A 286 10.27 -3.59 18.07
C TRP A 286 9.16 -2.62 17.69
N LYS A 287 9.34 -1.91 16.58
CA LYS A 287 8.30 -1.07 15.97
C LYS A 287 7.60 -1.87 14.88
N TYR A 288 6.32 -2.14 15.07
CA TYR A 288 5.47 -2.79 14.08
C TYR A 288 4.80 -1.73 13.23
N VAL A 289 4.87 -1.86 11.91
CA VAL A 289 4.25 -0.96 10.93
C VAL A 289 3.40 -1.81 9.98
N TYR A 290 2.11 -1.49 9.89
CA TYR A 290 1.16 -2.14 9.02
C TYR A 290 0.53 -1.10 8.10
N ALA A 291 0.59 -1.27 6.79
CA ALA A 291 -0.12 -0.41 5.84
C ALA A 291 -1.13 -1.23 5.05
N ILE A 292 -2.39 -0.78 5.07
CA ILE A 292 -3.51 -1.40 4.37
C ILE A 292 -3.93 -0.47 3.25
N HIS A 293 -3.62 -0.85 2.02
CA HIS A 293 -4.06 -0.15 0.82
C HIS A 293 -5.31 -0.82 0.28
N ASN A 294 -6.39 -0.05 0.18
CA ASN A 294 -7.58 -0.52 -0.53
C ASN A 294 -7.48 -0.12 -2.00
N MET A 295 -7.12 -1.07 -2.88
CA MET A 295 -7.00 -0.76 -4.31
C MET A 295 -8.37 -0.52 -4.94
N ASN A 296 -9.32 -1.43 -4.79
CA ASN A 296 -10.61 -1.31 -5.47
C ASN A 296 -11.82 -1.91 -4.72
N SER A 297 -11.70 -2.32 -3.46
CA SER A 297 -12.86 -2.74 -2.66
C SER A 297 -13.78 -1.55 -2.38
N ASP A 298 -14.97 -1.56 -2.99
CA ASP A 298 -16.06 -0.66 -2.61
C ASP A 298 -16.56 -0.95 -1.20
N ARG A 299 -16.47 -2.20 -0.75
CA ARG A 299 -16.89 -2.58 0.61
C ARG A 299 -16.05 -1.96 1.72
N SER A 300 -14.80 -1.61 1.45
CA SER A 300 -13.92 -0.83 2.34
C SER A 300 -13.67 -1.47 3.72
N ILE A 301 -12.72 -0.94 4.49
CA ILE A 301 -12.36 -1.45 5.83
C ILE A 301 -12.66 -0.40 6.90
N GLN A 302 -13.30 -0.80 8.01
CA GLN A 302 -13.67 0.08 9.13
C GLN A 302 -12.90 -0.15 10.42
N SER A 303 -12.21 -1.29 10.54
CA SER A 303 -11.44 -1.62 11.72
C SER A 303 -10.23 -2.50 11.38
N PHE A 304 -9.20 -2.40 12.21
CA PHE A 304 -7.99 -3.18 12.14
C PHE A 304 -7.59 -3.64 13.54
N GLU A 305 -7.24 -4.92 13.69
CA GLU A 305 -6.85 -5.52 14.95
C GLU A 305 -5.59 -6.38 14.77
N VAL A 306 -4.61 -6.12 15.62
CA VAL A 306 -3.35 -6.88 15.72
C VAL A 306 -3.38 -7.63 17.05
N PRO A 307 -3.40 -8.98 17.06
CA PRO A 307 -3.32 -9.74 18.31
C PRO A 307 -1.99 -9.48 19.01
N VAL A 308 -2.02 -9.46 20.33
CA VAL A 308 -0.88 -9.18 21.19
C VAL A 308 -0.90 -10.14 22.38
N GLY A 309 0.18 -10.89 22.58
CA GLY A 309 0.31 -11.82 23.70
C GLY A 309 0.19 -11.14 25.08
N ASP A 310 -0.32 -11.86 26.08
CA ASP A 310 -0.59 -11.31 27.43
C ASP A 310 0.66 -10.78 28.15
N CYS A 311 1.86 -11.22 27.76
CA CYS A 311 3.14 -10.78 28.32
C CYS A 311 3.72 -9.54 27.62
N VAL A 312 3.12 -9.09 26.52
CA VAL A 312 3.64 -7.99 25.70
C VAL A 312 3.22 -6.64 26.28
N THR A 313 4.19 -5.75 26.45
CA THR A 313 3.96 -4.33 26.72
C THR A 313 3.90 -3.56 25.40
N VAL A 314 2.79 -2.86 25.16
CA VAL A 314 2.62 -2.00 23.98
C VAL A 314 2.71 -0.51 24.36
N THR A 315 3.45 0.27 23.57
CA THR A 315 3.51 1.74 23.63
C THR A 315 3.37 2.37 22.25
N ASP A 316 3.25 3.70 22.20
CA ASP A 316 3.30 4.50 20.97
C ASP A 316 2.31 4.08 19.87
N ILE A 317 1.13 3.61 20.28
CA ILE A 317 0.01 3.27 19.38
C ILE A 317 -0.41 4.52 18.64
N ASN A 318 -0.33 4.48 17.31
CA ASN A 318 -0.71 5.59 16.45
C ASN A 318 -1.03 5.08 15.03
N PHE A 319 -1.50 5.96 14.16
CA PHE A 319 -1.75 5.66 12.76
C PHE A 319 -1.71 6.95 11.92
N ASN A 320 -1.68 6.78 10.61
CA ASN A 320 -1.85 7.83 9.60
C ASN A 320 -3.00 7.43 8.67
N ASP A 321 -3.95 8.33 8.50
CA ASP A 321 -5.00 8.28 7.49
C ASP A 321 -4.84 9.41 6.47
N ILE A 322 -5.92 9.76 5.76
CA ILE A 322 -5.90 10.81 4.74
C ILE A 322 -7.04 11.82 4.92
N ASP A 323 -6.67 13.10 4.95
CA ASP A 323 -7.62 14.20 4.90
C ASP A 323 -8.22 14.36 3.50
N TYR A 324 -9.56 14.35 3.41
CA TYR A 324 -10.27 14.62 2.17
C TYR A 324 -10.53 16.11 1.98
N GLY A 325 -9.86 16.69 0.98
CA GLY A 325 -10.00 18.11 0.65
C GLY A 325 -11.20 18.47 -0.21
N SER A 326 -11.38 19.77 -0.44
CA SER A 326 -12.32 20.34 -1.41
C SER A 326 -13.80 20.00 -1.17
N GLY A 327 -14.21 19.77 0.09
CA GLY A 327 -15.61 19.54 0.46
C GLY A 327 -16.15 18.17 0.02
N GLU A 328 -15.26 17.16 -0.03
CA GLU A 328 -15.69 15.76 -0.12
C GLU A 328 -16.57 15.41 1.08
N VAL A 329 -17.50 14.47 0.90
CA VAL A 329 -18.51 14.14 1.93
C VAL A 329 -18.00 13.18 2.99
N ILE A 330 -16.83 12.57 2.76
CA ILE A 330 -16.21 11.62 3.69
C ILE A 330 -15.81 12.38 4.96
N ASP A 331 -16.26 11.86 6.10
CA ASP A 331 -15.90 12.34 7.42
C ASP A 331 -14.46 11.94 7.73
N GLY A 332 -13.57 12.91 7.85
CA GLY A 332 -12.15 12.71 8.16
C GLY A 332 -11.87 12.59 9.67
N THR A 333 -12.84 12.15 10.48
CA THR A 333 -12.59 11.91 11.90
C THR A 333 -11.66 10.71 12.08
N ASP A 334 -10.54 10.94 12.77
CA ASP A 334 -9.55 9.93 13.18
C ASP A 334 -10.19 8.71 13.85
N TRP A 335 -9.60 7.53 13.65
CA TRP A 335 -10.03 6.28 14.27
C TRP A 335 -9.74 6.28 15.78
N ASP A 336 -10.67 5.66 16.53
CA ASP A 336 -10.44 5.35 17.93
C ASP A 336 -9.35 4.28 18.05
N MET A 337 -8.43 4.47 19.00
CA MET A 337 -7.31 3.56 19.27
C MET A 337 -7.43 2.96 20.66
N SER A 338 -7.22 1.65 20.77
CA SER A 338 -7.23 0.97 22.07
C SER A 338 -6.30 -0.23 22.11
N HIS A 339 -5.87 -0.60 23.31
CA HIS A 339 -5.23 -1.88 23.59
C HIS A 339 -6.04 -2.55 24.71
N SER A 340 -6.77 -3.60 24.35
CA SER A 340 -7.61 -4.36 25.27
C SER A 340 -7.92 -5.73 24.69
N GLU A 341 -8.27 -6.69 25.54
CA GLU A 341 -8.68 -8.04 25.11
C GLU A 341 -7.62 -8.78 24.27
N GLY A 342 -6.33 -8.56 24.58
CA GLY A 342 -5.22 -9.24 23.89
C GLY A 342 -4.98 -8.74 22.46
N ALA A 343 -5.32 -7.48 22.16
CA ALA A 343 -5.05 -6.90 20.85
C ALA A 343 -4.96 -5.37 20.87
N VAL A 344 -4.19 -4.82 19.92
CA VAL A 344 -4.23 -3.40 19.56
C VAL A 344 -5.28 -3.23 18.47
N LYS A 345 -6.22 -2.30 18.69
CA LYS A 345 -7.41 -2.10 17.85
C LYS A 345 -7.49 -0.64 17.40
N TRP A 346 -7.76 -0.45 16.11
CA TRP A 346 -8.18 0.82 15.53
C TRP A 346 -9.55 0.65 14.86
N SER A 347 -10.44 1.62 15.01
CA SER A 347 -11.73 1.58 14.31
C SER A 347 -12.37 2.95 14.14
N THR A 348 -13.15 3.10 13.06
CA THR A 348 -14.14 4.18 12.93
C THR A 348 -15.54 3.69 13.33
N VAL A 349 -16.53 4.60 13.29
CA VAL A 349 -17.94 4.24 13.50
C VAL A 349 -18.49 3.38 12.36
N SER A 350 -19.50 2.56 12.63
CA SER A 350 -20.07 1.66 11.62
C SER A 350 -20.77 2.38 10.48
N TYR A 351 -20.90 1.70 9.33
CA TYR A 351 -21.66 2.19 8.16
C TYR A 351 -23.09 2.60 8.52
N ASP A 352 -23.79 1.82 9.35
CA ASP A 352 -25.16 2.13 9.81
C ASP A 352 -25.23 3.41 10.65
N THR A 353 -24.13 3.80 11.30
CA THR A 353 -24.03 5.02 12.09
C THR A 353 -23.71 6.22 11.20
N ASN A 354 -22.75 6.07 10.31
CA ASN A 354 -22.36 7.08 9.33
C ASN A 354 -21.83 6.41 8.06
N GLU A 355 -22.61 6.44 6.97
CA GLU A 355 -22.19 5.89 5.67
C GLU A 355 -20.95 6.59 5.09
N TRP A 356 -20.64 7.79 5.61
CA TRP A 356 -19.50 8.63 5.26
C TRP A 356 -18.35 8.55 6.26
N ALA A 357 -18.39 7.63 7.23
CA ALA A 357 -17.28 7.43 8.16
C ALA A 357 -15.95 7.19 7.43
N ASN A 358 -14.85 7.45 8.15
CA ASN A 358 -13.48 7.43 7.68
C ASN A 358 -12.93 6.02 7.39
N ALA A 359 -13.71 5.17 6.72
CA ALA A 359 -13.25 3.85 6.33
C ALA A 359 -12.05 3.94 5.36
N ILE A 360 -11.23 2.89 5.29
CA ILE A 360 -10.19 2.75 4.25
C ILE A 360 -10.91 2.50 2.92
N ARG A 361 -11.25 3.58 2.22
CA ARG A 361 -11.93 3.56 0.92
C ARG A 361 -10.95 3.32 -0.21
N TRP A 362 -11.47 2.93 -1.36
CA TRP A 362 -10.66 2.62 -2.54
C TRP A 362 -9.69 3.77 -2.91
N GLY A 363 -8.49 3.42 -3.36
CA GLY A 363 -7.39 4.33 -3.64
C GLY A 363 -6.85 5.06 -2.40
N SER A 364 -7.10 4.53 -1.20
CA SER A 364 -6.57 5.08 0.06
C SER A 364 -5.80 4.03 0.84
N THR A 365 -4.78 4.47 1.58
CA THR A 365 -3.90 3.64 2.41
C THR A 365 -3.85 4.20 3.81
N PHE A 366 -4.17 3.36 4.79
CA PHE A 366 -3.99 3.72 6.20
C PHE A 366 -2.81 2.94 6.75
N THR A 367 -1.98 3.60 7.55
CA THR A 367 -0.76 3.01 8.11
C THR A 367 -0.83 3.08 9.62
N PHE A 368 -0.70 1.94 10.28
CA PHE A 368 -0.82 1.74 11.72
C PHE A 368 0.55 1.36 12.28
N TRP A 369 0.87 1.87 13.47
CA TRP A 369 2.08 1.43 14.16
C TRP A 369 1.95 1.48 15.67
N PHE A 370 2.82 0.70 16.31
CA PHE A 370 3.06 0.73 17.74
C PHE A 370 4.45 0.14 18.02
N THR A 371 4.92 0.33 19.25
CA THR A 371 6.13 -0.30 19.77
C THR A 371 5.74 -1.41 20.74
N ALA A 372 6.39 -2.57 20.66
CA ALA A 372 6.23 -3.65 21.63
C ALA A 372 7.59 -4.10 22.18
N ASP A 373 7.58 -4.67 23.38
CA ASP A 373 8.75 -5.26 24.04
C ASP A 373 8.96 -6.75 23.72
N GLN A 374 8.27 -7.26 22.70
CA GLN A 374 8.46 -8.59 22.15
C GLN A 374 8.64 -8.57 20.62
N GLY A 375 9.44 -9.53 20.16
CA GLY A 375 9.75 -9.75 18.75
C GLY A 375 8.58 -10.38 17.98
N PRO A 376 8.70 -10.43 16.64
CA PRO A 376 7.61 -10.88 15.79
C PRO A 376 7.46 -12.40 15.80
N SER A 377 6.21 -12.87 15.78
CA SER A 377 5.82 -14.24 15.43
C SER A 377 4.65 -14.21 14.43
N ASP A 378 4.35 -15.35 13.81
CA ASP A 378 3.21 -15.47 12.91
C ASP A 378 1.88 -15.38 13.69
N GLY A 379 1.03 -14.42 13.33
CA GLY A 379 -0.30 -14.26 13.90
C GLY A 379 -1.34 -13.81 12.87
N GLU A 380 -2.61 -13.92 13.24
CA GLU A 380 -3.72 -13.53 12.39
C GLU A 380 -4.20 -12.11 12.70
N LEU A 381 -3.94 -11.18 11.79
CA LEU A 381 -4.55 -9.86 11.76
C LEU A 381 -6.04 -9.97 11.40
N LYS A 382 -6.87 -9.06 11.94
CA LYS A 382 -8.29 -8.94 11.57
C LYS A 382 -8.59 -7.59 10.95
N LEU A 383 -9.30 -7.60 9.82
CA LEU A 383 -9.78 -6.41 9.14
C LEU A 383 -11.31 -6.46 9.07
N GLY A 384 -11.99 -5.54 9.75
CA GLY A 384 -13.44 -5.45 9.72
C GLY A 384 -13.93 -4.70 8.49
N ILE A 385 -14.87 -5.29 7.75
CA ILE A 385 -15.42 -4.70 6.52
C ILE A 385 -16.44 -3.61 6.87
N PHE A 386 -16.40 -2.49 6.16
CA PHE A 386 -17.24 -1.32 6.43
C PHE A 386 -18.67 -1.48 5.88
N LYS A 387 -18.82 -1.63 4.55
CA LYS A 387 -20.14 -1.75 3.93
C LYS A 387 -20.74 -3.15 4.14
N PRO A 388 -22.06 -3.26 4.36
CA PRO A 388 -22.74 -4.55 4.55
C PRO A 388 -22.50 -5.56 3.42
N GLY A 389 -22.61 -6.86 3.75
CA GLY A 389 -22.50 -7.97 2.81
C GLY A 389 -22.32 -9.31 3.54
N ASP A 390 -22.00 -10.37 2.79
CA ASP A 390 -21.98 -11.75 3.34
C ASP A 390 -20.82 -12.02 4.30
N VAL A 391 -19.67 -11.37 4.04
CA VAL A 391 -18.47 -11.44 4.90
C VAL A 391 -18.32 -10.09 5.60
N ASN A 392 -18.07 -10.09 6.91
CA ASN A 392 -17.91 -8.88 7.71
C ASN A 392 -16.48 -8.67 8.23
N GLU A 393 -15.61 -9.67 8.08
CA GLU A 393 -14.24 -9.65 8.59
C GLU A 393 -13.34 -10.48 7.68
N LEU A 394 -12.09 -10.04 7.51
CA LEU A 394 -11.03 -10.75 6.80
C LEU A 394 -9.91 -11.07 7.78
N MET A 395 -9.30 -12.23 7.59
CA MET A 395 -8.10 -12.66 8.33
C MET A 395 -6.88 -12.55 7.43
N HIS A 396 -5.73 -12.17 8.00
CA HIS A 396 -4.46 -12.11 7.29
C HIS A 396 -3.30 -12.57 8.19
N LEU A 397 -2.54 -13.57 7.75
CA LEU A 397 -1.35 -14.03 8.46
C LEU A 397 -0.18 -13.07 8.21
N ALA A 398 0.39 -12.54 9.29
CA ALA A 398 1.56 -11.65 9.27
C ALA A 398 2.27 -11.63 10.63
N ASP A 399 3.39 -10.90 10.68
CA ASP A 399 4.13 -10.67 11.91
C ASP A 399 3.31 -9.88 12.94
N VAL A 400 3.21 -10.42 14.16
CA VAL A 400 2.58 -9.81 15.34
C VAL A 400 3.50 -9.95 16.55
N PRO A 401 3.40 -9.10 17.58
CA PRO A 401 4.14 -9.32 18.82
C PRO A 401 3.50 -10.45 19.61
N ASP A 402 4.31 -11.44 19.97
CA ASP A 402 3.86 -12.54 20.81
C ASP A 402 4.85 -12.80 21.93
N CYS A 403 4.40 -13.54 22.93
CA CYS A 403 5.28 -14.02 23.96
C CYS A 403 6.36 -14.91 23.36
N PRO A 404 7.60 -14.81 23.85
CA PRO A 404 8.58 -15.85 23.57
C PRO A 404 7.93 -17.18 23.94
N SER A 405 7.79 -18.09 22.99
CA SER A 405 7.38 -19.44 23.33
C SER A 405 8.42 -19.98 24.29
N GLU A 406 8.00 -20.51 25.44
CA GLU A 406 8.92 -21.35 26.21
C GLU A 406 9.23 -22.54 25.30
N CYS A 407 10.42 -22.52 24.68
CA CYS A 407 10.91 -23.58 23.84
C CYS A 407 11.17 -24.79 24.75
N VAL A 408 10.12 -25.52 25.12
CA VAL A 408 10.25 -26.72 25.96
C VAL A 408 11.11 -27.78 25.29
N GLY A 409 11.23 -27.72 23.95
CA GLY A 409 12.19 -28.46 23.16
C GLY A 409 13.66 -28.01 23.24
N ASP A 410 14.00 -26.88 23.87
CA ASP A 410 15.41 -26.45 24.10
C ASP A 410 15.96 -27.19 25.32
N VAL A 411 16.33 -28.44 25.08
CA VAL A 411 16.78 -29.39 26.09
C VAL A 411 18.17 -29.03 26.62
N ASN A 412 18.95 -28.26 25.83
CA ASN A 412 20.34 -27.94 26.15
C ASN A 412 20.55 -26.49 26.67
N ASP A 413 19.48 -25.71 26.79
CA ASP A 413 19.42 -24.32 27.28
C ASP A 413 20.29 -23.35 26.45
N ASP A 414 20.43 -23.54 25.13
CA ASP A 414 21.18 -22.63 24.25
C ASP A 414 20.33 -21.58 23.52
N ASN A 415 19.02 -21.56 23.79
CA ASN A 415 17.97 -20.75 23.18
C ASN A 415 17.70 -21.08 21.70
N PHE A 416 18.03 -22.29 21.25
CA PHE A 416 17.65 -22.75 19.91
C PHE A 416 17.20 -24.20 20.00
N VAL A 417 16.02 -24.50 19.47
CA VAL A 417 15.60 -25.90 19.28
C VAL A 417 16.11 -26.41 17.94
N ASP A 418 17.17 -27.20 17.98
CA ASP A 418 17.79 -27.75 16.79
C ASP A 418 18.24 -29.22 16.93
N VAL A 419 19.21 -29.62 16.12
CA VAL A 419 19.72 -30.99 16.13
C VAL A 419 20.43 -31.34 17.45
N ALA A 420 20.96 -30.36 18.18
CA ALA A 420 21.58 -30.55 19.48
C ALA A 420 20.57 -31.07 20.50
N ASP A 421 19.39 -30.47 20.59
CA ASP A 421 18.33 -30.89 21.52
C ASP A 421 17.82 -32.29 21.21
N LEU A 422 17.57 -32.56 19.92
CA LEU A 422 17.17 -33.88 19.47
C LEU A 422 18.21 -34.95 19.82
N LEU A 423 19.50 -34.62 19.69
CA LEU A 423 20.58 -35.53 20.06
C LEU A 423 20.65 -35.73 21.57
N GLU A 424 20.27 -34.74 22.38
CA GLU A 424 20.21 -34.86 23.83
C GLU A 424 19.08 -35.80 24.28
N VAL A 425 17.87 -35.67 23.71
CA VAL A 425 16.76 -36.62 23.95
C VAL A 425 17.15 -38.05 23.56
N ILE A 426 17.79 -38.24 22.41
CA ILE A 426 18.29 -39.56 21.98
C ILE A 426 19.37 -40.10 22.92
N ALA A 427 20.23 -39.24 23.48
CA ALA A 427 21.29 -39.66 24.39
C ALA A 427 20.76 -40.21 25.72
N TYR A 428 19.60 -39.72 26.18
CA TYR A 428 18.96 -40.10 27.44
C TYR A 428 17.76 -41.03 27.27
N TRP A 429 17.60 -41.64 26.09
CA TRP A 429 16.45 -42.50 25.78
C TRP A 429 16.22 -43.62 26.80
N GLY A 430 14.99 -43.70 27.33
CA GLY A 430 14.53 -44.68 28.32
C GLY A 430 15.04 -44.43 29.75
N THR A 431 15.53 -43.21 30.04
CA THR A 431 15.93 -42.79 31.38
C THR A 431 14.90 -41.84 32.01
N ASP A 432 15.14 -41.44 33.26
CA ASP A 432 14.38 -40.43 34.02
C ASP A 432 15.13 -39.08 34.07
N ASN A 433 15.92 -38.76 33.04
CA ASN A 433 16.67 -37.51 32.99
C ASN A 433 15.72 -36.32 32.86
N GLU A 434 15.62 -35.51 33.92
CA GLU A 434 14.72 -34.34 33.99
C GLU A 434 14.93 -33.30 32.87
N GLY A 435 16.13 -33.21 32.29
CA GLY A 435 16.40 -32.28 31.18
C GLY A 435 15.87 -32.80 29.84
N ALA A 436 15.96 -34.11 29.60
CA ALA A 436 15.51 -34.73 28.35
C ALA A 436 14.06 -35.26 28.40
N ASP A 437 13.43 -35.28 29.58
CA ASP A 437 12.03 -35.65 29.84
C ASP A 437 11.13 -34.40 29.68
N VAL A 438 11.01 -33.95 28.43
CA VAL A 438 10.32 -32.71 28.03
C VAL A 438 8.85 -32.70 28.47
N ASN A 439 8.17 -33.85 28.39
CA ASN A 439 6.76 -33.94 28.76
C ASN A 439 6.54 -34.17 30.27
N THR A 440 7.63 -34.38 31.03
CA THR A 440 7.65 -34.62 32.49
C THR A 440 6.87 -35.86 32.95
N ASP A 441 6.75 -36.89 32.12
CA ASP A 441 6.05 -38.13 32.46
C ASP A 441 6.92 -39.14 33.23
N GLY A 442 8.21 -38.83 33.39
CA GLY A 442 9.19 -39.62 34.12
C GLY A 442 9.93 -40.62 33.25
N THR A 443 9.80 -40.58 31.92
CA THR A 443 10.57 -41.42 31.00
C THR A 443 10.84 -40.72 29.68
N VAL A 444 12.13 -40.50 29.38
CA VAL A 444 12.57 -39.99 28.07
C VAL A 444 12.22 -40.99 26.97
N ASP A 445 11.25 -40.69 26.11
CA ASP A 445 10.82 -41.55 25.02
C ASP A 445 10.45 -40.81 23.73
N VAL A 446 9.60 -41.44 22.91
CA VAL A 446 9.19 -40.90 21.62
C VAL A 446 8.30 -39.67 21.77
N ILE A 447 7.62 -39.49 22.89
CA ILE A 447 6.80 -38.32 23.13
C ILE A 447 7.69 -37.09 23.33
N ASP A 448 8.76 -37.17 24.12
CA ASP A 448 9.72 -36.05 24.28
C ASP A 448 10.39 -35.67 22.96
N LEU A 449 10.75 -36.68 22.16
CA LEU A 449 11.31 -36.45 20.83
C LEU A 449 10.31 -35.72 19.91
N LEU A 450 9.00 -36.00 20.03
CA LEU A 450 7.97 -35.32 19.25
C LEU A 450 7.75 -33.88 19.73
N GLU A 451 7.94 -33.57 21.01
CA GLU A 451 7.92 -32.19 21.53
C GLU A 451 9.09 -31.38 20.94
N VAL A 452 10.33 -31.90 20.98
CA VAL A 452 11.50 -31.23 20.36
C VAL A 452 11.31 -31.00 18.86
N ILE A 453 10.73 -31.97 18.15
CA ILE A 453 10.43 -31.81 16.71
C ILE A 453 9.27 -30.82 16.50
N GLY A 454 8.32 -30.75 17.42
CA GLY A 454 7.22 -29.80 17.42
C GLY A 454 7.71 -28.35 17.55
N ASP A 455 8.73 -28.15 18.38
CA ASP A 455 9.36 -26.85 18.64
C ASP A 455 10.53 -26.54 17.68
N TRP A 456 10.73 -27.31 16.62
CA TRP A 456 11.94 -27.20 15.79
C TRP A 456 12.12 -25.79 15.19
N GLY A 457 13.24 -25.15 15.54
CA GLY A 457 13.55 -23.77 15.13
C GLY A 457 13.02 -22.68 16.06
N CYS A 458 12.40 -23.03 17.19
CA CYS A 458 12.05 -22.12 18.27
C CYS A 458 13.31 -21.45 18.85
N ASN A 459 13.27 -20.14 19.10
CA ASN A 459 14.41 -19.32 19.53
C ASN A 459 14.05 -17.99 20.19
#